data_AF-A0A3D4BMH4-F1
#
_entry.id   AF-A0A3D4BMH4-F1
#
_cell.length_a   1.000
_cell.length_b   1.000
_cell.length_c   1.000
_cell.angle_alpha   90.00
_cell.angle_beta   90.00
_cell.angle_gamma   90.00
#
_symmetry.space_group_name_H-M   'P 1'
#
loop_
_entity.id
_entity.type
_entity.pdbx_description
1 polymer ?
#
loop_
_entity_poly.entity_id
_entity_poly.type
_entity_poly.pdbx_seq_one_letter_code
_entity_poly.pdbx_strand_id
1 'polypeptide(L)'
;MISLKKIILSLLVVGSNFAHGQDATWPLQKCIDKALENNIEIKIRQLEVKRVQKSRNSVWNQLLPTVSFNGSQSYNFGSTIDPSTNGRVSSNIQYDNFFINANMNLIDFNAFANAQKNKIDIEKAKADKEVIENEYKLQLLDSYY
;
A
#
# COMPACT_ATOMS: atom_id res chain seq x y z
N MET A 1 47.07 -43.65 39.34
CA MET A 1 45.91 -43.97 38.49
C MET A 1 45.09 -42.70 38.31
N ILE A 2 45.23 -42.01 37.18
CA ILE A 2 44.50 -40.77 36.91
C ILE A 2 43.03 -41.13 36.68
N SER A 3 42.13 -40.58 37.49
CA SER A 3 40.68 -40.82 37.38
C SER A 3 40.16 -40.31 36.03
N LEU A 4 39.35 -41.14 35.35
CA LEU A 4 38.69 -40.80 34.06
C LEU A 4 37.96 -39.45 34.12
N LYS A 5 37.42 -39.09 35.29
CA LYS A 5 36.73 -37.81 35.54
C LYS A 5 37.67 -36.61 35.43
N LYS A 6 38.95 -36.76 35.82
CA LYS A 6 39.98 -35.72 35.71
C LYS A 6 40.45 -35.53 34.27
N ILE A 7 40.49 -36.61 33.48
CA ILE A 7 40.81 -36.55 32.04
C ILE A 7 39.70 -35.80 31.30
N ILE A 8 38.44 -36.16 31.55
CA ILE A 8 37.26 -35.49 30.97
C ILE A 8 37.24 -34.00 31.33
N LEU A 9 37.52 -33.65 32.59
CA LEU A 9 37.55 -32.26 33.04
C LEU A 9 38.70 -31.47 32.37
N SER A 10 39.88 -32.07 32.21
CA SER A 10 40.99 -31.40 31.51
C SER A 10 40.71 -31.21 30.01
N LEU A 11 40.03 -32.17 29.38
CA LEU A 11 39.66 -32.11 27.97
C LEU A 11 38.62 -31.01 27.71
N LEU A 12 37.69 -30.82 28.66
CA LEU A 12 36.68 -29.77 28.59
C LEU A 12 37.29 -28.36 28.70
N VAL A 13 38.29 -28.18 29.58
CA VAL A 13 38.99 -26.90 29.80
C VAL A 13 39.93 -26.55 28.64
N VAL A 14 40.56 -27.56 28.02
CA VAL A 14 41.39 -27.33 26.82
C VAL A 14 40.50 -27.01 25.61
N GLY A 15 39.33 -27.65 25.49
CA GLY A 15 38.36 -27.40 24.42
C GLY A 15 37.78 -25.97 24.40
N SER A 16 37.63 -25.31 25.55
CA SER A 16 37.09 -23.94 25.62
C SER A 16 38.01 -22.86 25.05
N ASN A 17 39.30 -23.14 24.87
CA ASN A 17 40.26 -22.19 24.28
C ASN A 17 40.19 -22.14 22.75
N PHE A 18 39.46 -23.07 22.11
CA PHE A 18 39.21 -23.08 20.66
C PHE A 18 37.89 -22.41 20.27
N ALA A 19 37.18 -21.82 21.24
CA ALA A 19 35.95 -21.07 20.98
C ALA A 19 36.28 -19.65 20.48
N HIS A 20 36.62 -19.54 19.20
CA HIS A 20 36.68 -18.26 18.50
C HIS A 20 35.26 -17.81 18.12
N GLY A 21 34.59 -17.11 19.05
CA GLY A 21 33.20 -16.67 18.86
C GLY A 21 33.02 -15.35 18.10
N GLN A 22 34.10 -14.61 17.81
CA GLN A 22 34.02 -13.23 17.32
C GLN A 22 35.12 -12.89 16.29
N ASP A 23 35.28 -13.72 15.25
CA ASP A 23 36.37 -13.53 14.26
C ASP A 23 36.00 -12.65 13.05
N ALA A 24 35.00 -11.76 13.16
CA ALA A 24 34.77 -10.80 12.08
C ALA A 24 34.18 -9.50 12.60
N THR A 25 35.04 -8.50 12.84
CA THR A 25 34.64 -7.10 12.66
C THR A 25 34.11 -6.97 11.24
N TRP A 26 32.81 -6.71 11.11
CA TRP A 26 32.22 -6.55 9.80
C TRP A 26 32.85 -5.32 9.12
N PRO A 27 33.22 -5.42 7.83
CA PRO A 27 33.63 -4.24 7.08
C PRO A 27 32.45 -3.27 7.02
N LEU A 28 32.71 -1.96 7.10
CA LEU A 28 31.69 -0.90 7.11
C LEU A 28 30.60 -1.12 6.05
N GLN A 29 30.97 -1.51 4.83
CA GLN A 29 30.03 -1.81 3.76
C GLN A 29 29.02 -2.90 4.14
N LYS A 30 29.49 -4.00 4.76
CA LYS A 30 28.63 -5.10 5.21
C LYS A 30 27.70 -4.67 6.35
N CYS A 31 28.18 -3.80 7.25
CA CYS A 31 27.34 -3.19 8.29
C CYS A 31 26.22 -2.37 7.66
N ILE A 32 26.54 -1.50 6.70
CA ILE A 32 25.59 -0.64 6.01
C ILE A 32 24.54 -1.47 5.26
N ASP A 33 24.97 -2.42 4.43
CA ASP A 33 24.06 -3.23 3.62
C ASP A 33 23.06 -3.99 4.51
N LYS A 34 23.56 -4.60 5.59
CA LYS A 34 22.71 -5.39 6.48
C LYS A 34 21.79 -4.52 7.34
N ALA A 35 22.25 -3.33 7.70
CA ALA A 35 21.45 -2.36 8.43
C ALA A 35 20.32 -1.79 7.56
N LEU A 36 20.61 -1.43 6.29
CA LEU A 36 19.60 -0.95 5.34
C LEU A 36 18.54 -2.02 5.01
N GLU A 37 18.97 -3.28 4.87
CA GLU A 37 18.05 -4.41 4.60
C GLU A 37 17.05 -4.63 5.75
N ASN A 38 17.48 -4.40 7.00
CA ASN A 38 16.68 -4.69 8.19
C ASN A 38 15.93 -3.48 8.75
N ASN A 39 16.32 -2.26 8.38
CA ASN A 39 15.71 -1.03 8.88
C ASN A 39 14.21 -0.96 8.53
N ILE A 40 13.39 -0.77 9.57
CA ILE A 40 11.92 -0.72 9.46
C ILE A 40 11.47 0.55 8.75
N GLU A 41 12.11 1.69 9.02
CA GLU A 41 11.75 2.97 8.42
C GLU A 41 11.97 2.97 6.91
N ILE A 42 13.09 2.42 6.44
CA ILE A 42 13.35 2.25 5.01
C ILE A 42 12.31 1.33 4.37
N LYS A 43 11.93 0.24 5.05
CA LYS A 43 10.83 -0.64 4.57
C LYS A 43 9.50 0.11 4.48
N ILE A 44 9.18 0.96 5.44
CA ILE A 44 7.98 1.82 5.40
C ILE A 44 8.04 2.75 4.18
N ARG A 45 9.17 3.41 3.93
CA ARG A 45 9.34 4.28 2.75
C ARG A 45 9.27 3.49 1.43
N GLN A 46 9.80 2.27 1.38
CA GLN A 46 9.64 1.39 0.22
C GLN A 46 8.18 0.98 -0.01
N LEU A 47 7.44 0.68 1.05
CA LEU A 47 6.01 0.40 0.96
C LEU A 47 5.23 1.63 0.50
N GLU A 48 5.64 2.82 0.94
CA GLU A 48 5.05 4.08 0.50
C GLU A 48 5.27 4.32 -1.00
N VAL A 49 6.48 4.10 -1.52
CA VAL A 49 6.74 4.15 -2.97
C VAL A 49 5.84 3.18 -3.72
N LYS A 50 5.71 1.93 -3.25
CA LYS A 50 4.81 0.93 -3.87
C LYS A 50 3.34 1.35 -3.79
N ARG A 51 2.93 1.98 -2.69
CA ARG A 51 1.56 2.49 -2.50
C ARG A 51 1.26 3.59 -3.51
N VAL A 52 2.15 4.57 -3.66
CA VAL A 52 1.99 5.66 -4.63
C VAL A 52 1.98 5.14 -6.06
N GLN A 53 2.88 4.20 -6.39
CA GLN A 53 2.90 3.54 -7.70
C GLN A 53 1.60 2.80 -8.01
N LYS A 54 1.03 2.08 -7.03
CA LYS A 54 -0.21 1.32 -7.21
C LYS A 54 -1.45 2.22 -7.20
N SER A 55 -1.41 3.33 -6.47
CA SER A 55 -2.46 4.35 -6.48
C SER A 55 -2.57 5.09 -7.80
N ARG A 56 -1.58 4.97 -8.70
CA ARG A 56 -1.63 5.55 -10.03
C ARG A 56 -2.72 4.86 -10.84
N ASN A 57 -3.85 5.52 -11.00
CA ASN A 57 -4.81 5.12 -12.00
C ASN A 57 -4.32 5.56 -13.38
N SER A 58 -4.35 4.66 -14.36
CA SER A 58 -4.02 5.01 -15.75
C SER A 58 -5.01 6.07 -16.24
N VAL A 59 -4.55 7.02 -17.05
CA VAL A 59 -5.44 8.00 -17.70
C VAL A 59 -6.49 7.27 -18.53
N TRP A 60 -6.08 6.19 -19.19
CA TRP A 60 -6.98 5.37 -19.98
C TRP A 60 -8.13 4.78 -19.14
N ASN A 61 -7.87 4.42 -17.89
CA ASN A 61 -8.92 3.92 -16.99
C ASN A 61 -9.90 5.03 -16.58
N GLN A 62 -9.44 6.28 -16.50
CA GLN A 62 -10.29 7.44 -16.19
C GLN A 62 -11.17 7.84 -17.38
N LEU A 63 -10.76 7.46 -18.60
CA LEU A 63 -11.53 7.69 -19.83
C LEU A 63 -12.48 6.53 -20.16
N LEU A 64 -12.52 5.46 -19.35
CA LEU A 64 -13.49 4.39 -19.58
C LEU A 64 -14.91 4.86 -19.23
N PRO A 65 -15.94 4.34 -19.93
CA PRO A 65 -17.32 4.63 -19.58
C PRO A 65 -17.62 4.09 -18.18
N THR A 66 -18.23 4.92 -17.35
CA THR A 66 -18.84 4.46 -16.10
C THR A 66 -20.23 3.95 -16.43
N VAL A 67 -20.44 2.66 -16.22
CA VAL A 67 -21.75 2.01 -16.41
C VAL A 67 -22.40 1.86 -15.05
N SER A 68 -23.61 2.37 -14.94
CA SER A 68 -24.45 2.29 -13.75
C SER A 68 -25.77 1.59 -14.11
N PHE A 69 -26.23 0.75 -13.19
CA PHE A 69 -27.55 0.14 -13.25
C PHE A 69 -28.35 0.62 -12.05
N ASN A 70 -29.54 1.10 -12.32
CA ASN A 70 -30.44 1.61 -11.30
C ASN A 70 -31.80 0.97 -11.47
N GLY A 71 -32.32 0.46 -10.35
CA GLY A 71 -33.70 0.01 -10.20
C GLY A 71 -34.35 0.81 -9.09
N SER A 72 -35.55 1.31 -9.32
CA SER A 72 -36.37 1.96 -8.30
C SER A 72 -37.78 1.38 -8.35
N GLN A 73 -38.29 1.03 -7.19
CA GLN A 73 -39.65 0.59 -7.00
C GLN A 73 -40.29 1.51 -5.98
N SER A 74 -41.50 1.99 -6.29
CA SER A 74 -42.28 2.85 -5.41
C SER A 74 -43.74 2.43 -5.45
N TYR A 75 -44.38 2.48 -4.29
CA TYR A 75 -45.79 2.18 -4.15
C TYR A 75 -46.47 3.33 -3.40
N ASN A 76 -47.51 3.90 -4.00
CA ASN A 76 -48.27 5.01 -3.44
C ASN A 76 -49.73 4.58 -3.28
N PHE A 77 -50.20 4.56 -2.03
CA PHE A 77 -51.59 4.28 -1.69
C PHE A 77 -52.36 5.60 -1.54
N GLY A 78 -53.48 5.76 -2.24
CA GLY A 78 -54.24 7.00 -2.14
C GLY A 78 -55.41 7.10 -3.12
N SER A 79 -55.65 8.32 -3.58
CA SER A 79 -56.69 8.61 -4.56
C SER A 79 -56.14 9.53 -5.65
N THR A 80 -56.55 9.28 -6.89
CA THR A 80 -56.24 10.13 -8.03
C THR A 80 -57.51 10.83 -8.52
N ILE A 81 -57.35 11.87 -9.34
CA ILE A 81 -58.47 12.50 -10.03
C ILE A 81 -58.66 11.78 -11.37
N ASP A 82 -59.85 11.28 -11.61
CA ASP A 82 -60.21 10.71 -12.90
C ASP A 82 -60.37 11.85 -13.93
N PRO A 83 -59.56 11.89 -15.00
CA PRO A 83 -59.61 12.98 -15.99
C PRO A 83 -60.89 12.99 -16.83
N SER A 84 -61.67 11.89 -16.83
CA SER A 84 -62.92 11.79 -17.60
C SER A 84 -64.14 12.30 -16.83
N THR A 85 -64.17 12.09 -15.51
CA THR A 85 -65.31 12.46 -14.65
C THR A 85 -65.01 13.62 -13.70
N ASN A 86 -63.74 14.04 -13.60
CA ASN A 86 -63.23 14.98 -12.59
C ASN A 86 -63.55 14.57 -11.13
N GLY A 87 -63.94 13.32 -10.91
CA GLY A 87 -64.18 12.75 -9.59
C GLY A 87 -62.88 12.29 -8.93
N ARG A 88 -62.83 12.34 -7.59
CA ARG A 88 -61.77 11.69 -6.82
C ARG A 88 -62.08 10.20 -6.69
N VAL A 89 -61.20 9.36 -7.21
CA VAL A 89 -61.34 7.90 -7.18
C VAL A 89 -60.16 7.28 -6.43
N SER A 90 -60.45 6.23 -5.64
CA SER A 90 -59.39 5.46 -4.97
C SER A 90 -58.49 4.82 -6.03
N SER A 91 -57.18 5.03 -5.92
CA SER A 91 -56.21 4.51 -6.87
C SER A 91 -54.87 4.33 -6.18
N ASN A 92 -54.41 3.10 -6.15
CA ASN A 92 -53.04 2.77 -5.76
C ASN A 92 -52.16 2.84 -7.00
N ILE A 93 -51.02 3.49 -6.90
CA ILE A 93 -50.08 3.65 -8.00
C ILE A 93 -48.78 2.95 -7.64
N GLN A 94 -48.38 2.01 -8.48
CA GLN A 94 -47.10 1.33 -8.40
C GLN A 94 -46.20 1.80 -9.54
N TYR A 95 -44.95 2.12 -9.22
CA TYR A 95 -43.91 2.49 -10.18
C TYR A 95 -42.72 1.57 -10.02
N ASP A 96 -42.41 0.82 -11.08
CA ASP A 96 -41.19 0.02 -11.18
C ASP A 96 -40.39 0.55 -12.38
N ASN A 97 -39.20 1.07 -12.12
CA ASN A 97 -38.31 1.61 -13.15
C ASN A 97 -36.94 0.97 -13.04
N PHE A 98 -36.45 0.42 -14.15
CA PHE A 98 -35.11 -0.13 -14.27
C PHE A 98 -34.43 0.52 -15.47
N PHE A 99 -33.23 1.04 -15.28
CA PHE A 99 -32.45 1.62 -16.35
C PHE A 99 -30.96 1.34 -16.18
N ILE A 100 -30.30 1.17 -17.31
CA ILE A 100 -28.85 1.09 -17.41
C ILE A 100 -28.40 2.38 -18.10
N ASN A 101 -27.39 3.03 -17.53
CA ASN A 101 -26.82 4.24 -18.07
C ASN A 101 -25.29 4.13 -18.13
N ALA A 102 -24.71 4.52 -19.25
CA ALA A 102 -23.26 4.57 -19.46
C ALA A 102 -22.87 6.01 -19.80
N ASN A 103 -21.95 6.59 -19.02
CA ASN A 103 -21.41 7.92 -19.27
C ASN A 103 -19.90 7.86 -19.43
N MET A 104 -19.37 8.62 -20.37
CA MET A 104 -17.93 8.72 -20.62
C MET A 104 -17.56 10.15 -20.97
N ASN A 105 -16.45 10.63 -20.42
CA ASN A 105 -15.86 11.89 -20.84
C ASN A 105 -15.10 11.67 -22.15
N LEU A 106 -15.43 12.43 -23.20
CA LEU A 106 -14.71 12.37 -24.47
C LEU A 106 -13.31 12.97 -24.36
N ILE A 107 -13.20 14.09 -23.64
CA ILE A 107 -11.95 14.79 -23.36
C ILE A 107 -12.01 15.27 -21.91
N ASP A 108 -10.96 14.96 -21.13
CA ASP A 108 -10.83 15.40 -19.75
C ASP A 108 -9.42 15.95 -19.49
N PHE A 109 -9.28 17.27 -19.51
CA PHE A 109 -8.00 17.95 -19.25
C PHE A 109 -7.50 17.74 -17.82
N ASN A 110 -8.41 17.56 -16.85
CA ASN A 110 -8.02 17.32 -15.46
C ASN A 110 -7.41 15.92 -15.32
N ALA A 111 -7.93 14.92 -16.04
CA ALA A 111 -7.35 13.58 -16.07
C ALA A 111 -5.90 13.59 -16.57
N PHE A 112 -5.60 14.34 -17.64
CA PHE A 112 -4.24 14.48 -18.16
C PHE A 112 -3.31 15.22 -17.18
N ALA A 113 -3.77 16.31 -16.56
CA ALA A 113 -2.99 17.04 -15.57
C ALA A 113 -2.67 16.17 -14.34
N ASN A 114 -3.67 15.44 -13.82
CA ASN A 114 -3.50 14.50 -12.71
C ASN A 114 -2.55 13.36 -13.06
N ALA A 115 -2.53 12.90 -14.32
CA ALA A 115 -1.57 11.90 -14.78
C ALA A 115 -0.12 12.34 -14.64
N GLN A 116 0.15 13.59 -14.99
CA GLN A 116 1.48 14.17 -14.92
C GLN A 116 1.87 14.41 -13.46
N LYS A 117 0.94 14.90 -12.64
CA LYS A 117 1.13 15.02 -11.19
C LYS A 117 1.48 13.67 -10.54
N ASN A 118 0.74 12.62 -10.87
CA ASN A 118 0.99 11.27 -10.33
C ASN A 118 2.39 10.74 -10.66
N LYS A 119 2.98 11.12 -11.81
CA LYS A 119 4.38 10.77 -12.13
C LYS A 119 5.35 11.49 -11.19
N ILE A 120 5.12 12.79 -10.96
CA ILE A 120 5.93 13.60 -10.06
C ILE A 120 5.84 13.06 -8.62
N ASP A 121 4.65 12.66 -8.17
CA ASP A 121 4.45 12.09 -6.84
C ASP A 121 5.24 10.78 -6.63
N ILE A 122 5.40 9.96 -7.67
CA ILE A 122 6.24 8.74 -7.62
C ILE A 122 7.72 9.11 -7.45
N GLU A 123 8.21 10.05 -8.25
CA GLU A 123 9.61 10.48 -8.16
C GLU A 123 9.90 11.16 -6.82
N LYS A 124 8.94 11.94 -6.30
CA LYS A 124 9.02 12.50 -4.95
C LYS A 124 9.13 11.41 -3.89
N ALA A 125 8.26 10.40 -3.92
CA ALA A 125 8.29 9.30 -2.95
C ALA A 125 9.62 8.52 -2.99
N LYS A 126 10.22 8.35 -4.19
CA LYS A 126 11.55 7.73 -4.33
C LYS A 126 12.65 8.61 -3.73
N ALA A 127 12.62 9.92 -3.99
CA ALA A 127 13.58 10.85 -3.43
C ALA A 127 13.49 10.89 -1.90
N ASP A 128 12.28 10.93 -1.34
CA ASP A 128 12.07 10.87 0.12
C ASP A 128 12.64 9.58 0.73
N LYS A 129 12.50 8.46 0.03
CA LYS A 129 13.10 7.18 0.44
C LYS A 129 14.64 7.27 0.43
N GLU A 130 15.23 7.86 -0.61
CA GLU A 130 16.68 8.01 -0.75
C GLU A 130 17.27 8.93 0.33
N VAL A 131 16.58 10.01 0.69
CA VAL A 131 16.98 10.91 1.79
C VAL A 131 17.10 10.13 3.09
N ILE A 132 16.08 9.34 3.46
CA ILE A 132 16.11 8.52 4.68
C ILE A 132 17.20 7.45 4.64
N GLU A 133 17.43 6.81 3.48
CA GLU A 133 18.52 5.85 3.33
C GLU A 133 19.89 6.52 3.55
N ASN A 134 20.08 7.75 3.06
CA ASN A 134 21.34 8.47 3.20
C ASN A 134 21.54 9.02 4.62
N GLU A 135 20.52 9.55 5.27
CA GLU A 135 20.56 9.95 6.68
C GLU A 135 20.95 8.77 7.58
N TYR A 136 20.35 7.60 7.34
CA TYR A 136 20.68 6.40 8.11
C TYR A 136 22.11 5.91 7.84
N LYS A 137 22.61 5.99 6.60
CA LYS A 137 24.02 5.69 6.28
C LYS A 137 24.98 6.62 7.03
N LEU A 138 24.67 7.90 7.13
CA LEU A 138 25.49 8.86 7.89
C LEU A 138 25.52 8.49 9.38
N GLN A 139 24.37 8.17 9.97
CA GLN A 139 24.30 7.73 11.36
C GLN A 139 25.10 6.45 11.62
N LEU A 140 25.05 5.47 10.69
CA LEU A 140 25.84 4.25 10.80
C LEU A 140 27.34 4.54 10.70
N LEU A 141 27.73 5.45 9.81
CA LEU A 141 29.12 5.86 9.65
C LEU A 141 29.64 6.51 10.94
N ASP A 142 28.87 7.41 11.55
CA ASP A 142 29.21 8.04 12.83
C ASP A 142 29.28 7.03 13.99
N SER A 143 28.48 5.96 13.96
CA SER A 143 28.49 4.92 15.00
C SER A 143 29.61 3.88 14.86
N TYR A 144 30.17 3.77 13.65
CA TYR A 144 31.21 2.79 13.33
C TYR A 144 32.61 3.27 13.72
N TYR A 145 32.83 4.58 13.67
CA TYR A 145 34.09 5.25 14.05
C TYR A 145 34.04 5.76 15.49
#